data_AF-A0A6A5UXK2-F1
#
_entry.id   AF-A0A6A5UXK2-F1
#
_cell.length_a   1.000
_cell.length_b   1.000
_cell.length_c   1.000
_cell.angle_alpha   90.00
_cell.angle_beta   90.00
_cell.angle_gamma   90.00
#
_symmetry.space_group_name_H-M   'P 1'
#
loop_
_entity.id
_entity.type
_entity.pdbx_description
1 polymer ?
#
loop_
_entity_poly.entity_id
_entity_poly.type
_entity_poly.pdbx_seq_one_letter_code
_entity_poly.pdbx_strand_id
1 'polypeptide(L)'
;MAPQPRARMSAALTHLVSLLRTIPPSSAVLIFLQEMSEDAPAASSGASTRAADLSQIADTSWIRETFNVTDLTPEKWSAHYGQTTLIDRRLSIEKVERLRLVSEFGRDALMVDLRLTSSTRDGEHNELLRVCNVQPDSMAGDARPIQWEGIAAHLQDDTADVSASILAGDRNATRPRDGSLPQQNGFKDSYFRARW
;
A
#
# COMPACT_ATOMS: atom_id res chain seq x y z
N MET A 1 -13.76 12.84 10.27
CA MET A 1 -13.94 12.48 8.85
C MET A 1 -14.28 13.71 8.04
N ALA A 2 -13.76 13.79 6.81
CA ALA A 2 -14.15 14.84 5.89
C ALA A 2 -15.58 14.60 5.37
N PRO A 3 -16.31 15.65 4.94
CA PRO A 3 -17.68 15.50 4.48
C PRO A 3 -17.77 14.62 3.22
N GLN A 4 -18.90 13.93 3.08
CA GLN A 4 -19.26 13.11 1.90
C GLN A 4 -18.23 12.02 1.55
N PRO A 5 -17.83 11.16 2.51
CA PRO A 5 -16.75 10.18 2.29
C PRO A 5 -16.99 9.30 1.07
N ARG A 6 -18.22 8.82 0.86
CA ARG A 6 -18.55 7.97 -0.28
C ARG A 6 -18.41 8.65 -1.64
N ALA A 7 -18.86 9.90 -1.74
CA ALA A 7 -18.75 10.68 -2.98
C ALA A 7 -17.27 10.96 -3.29
N ARG A 8 -16.47 11.27 -2.26
CA ARG A 8 -15.02 11.45 -2.40
C ARG A 8 -14.34 10.18 -2.88
N MET A 9 -14.66 9.03 -2.30
CA MET A 9 -14.10 7.75 -2.72
C MET A 9 -14.50 7.42 -4.16
N SER A 10 -15.77 7.62 -4.54
CA SER A 10 -16.25 7.43 -5.91
C SER A 10 -15.51 8.33 -6.91
N ALA A 11 -15.30 9.61 -6.56
CA ALA A 11 -14.57 10.54 -7.41
C ALA A 11 -13.09 10.15 -7.52
N ALA A 12 -12.46 9.72 -6.43
CA ALA A 12 -11.09 9.22 -6.41
C ALA A 12 -10.91 7.99 -7.31
N LEU A 13 -11.79 6.99 -7.19
CA LEU A 13 -11.76 5.80 -8.06
C LEU A 13 -11.96 6.15 -9.53
N THR A 14 -12.87 7.09 -9.83
CA THR A 14 -13.08 7.59 -11.21
C THR A 14 -11.81 8.25 -11.75
N HIS A 15 -11.15 9.07 -10.93
CA HIS A 15 -9.91 9.72 -11.33
C HIS A 15 -8.76 8.71 -11.51
N LEU A 16 -8.65 7.70 -10.64
CA LEU A 16 -7.66 6.63 -10.77
C LEU A 16 -7.77 5.94 -12.13
N VAL A 17 -8.98 5.57 -12.58
CA VAL A 17 -9.17 4.99 -13.93
C VAL A 17 -8.63 5.90 -15.03
N SER A 18 -8.84 7.21 -14.91
CA SER A 18 -8.35 8.16 -15.92
C SER A 18 -6.82 8.19 -15.98
N LEU A 19 -6.14 8.06 -14.84
CA LEU A 19 -4.68 7.98 -14.76
C LEU A 19 -4.16 6.65 -15.29
N LEU A 20 -4.83 5.54 -14.98
CA LEU A 20 -4.42 4.22 -15.46
C LEU A 20 -4.46 4.12 -16.99
N ARG A 21 -5.38 4.84 -17.64
CA ARG A 21 -5.46 4.91 -19.11
C ARG A 21 -4.25 5.58 -19.76
N THR A 22 -3.47 6.36 -19.02
CA THR A 22 -2.24 6.99 -19.55
C THR A 22 -1.01 6.10 -19.38
N ILE A 23 -1.12 5.01 -18.61
CA ILE A 23 -0.04 4.05 -18.40
C ILE A 23 -0.05 3.03 -19.55
N PRO A 24 1.10 2.69 -20.17
CA PRO A 24 1.16 1.68 -21.21
C PRO A 24 0.54 0.35 -20.75
N PRO A 25 -0.31 -0.31 -21.56
CA PRO A 25 -0.94 -1.57 -21.19
C PRO A 25 0.07 -2.69 -20.87
N SER A 26 1.31 -2.60 -21.33
CA SER A 26 2.40 -3.55 -21.00
C SER A 26 2.95 -3.38 -19.58
N SER A 27 2.67 -2.28 -18.89
CA SER A 27 3.13 -2.03 -17.52
C SER A 27 2.10 -2.55 -16.52
N ALA A 28 2.54 -3.40 -15.59
CA ALA A 28 1.74 -3.79 -14.44
C ALA A 28 1.69 -2.65 -13.41
N VAL A 29 0.56 -2.52 -12.70
CA VAL A 29 0.34 -1.41 -11.76
C VAL A 29 0.07 -1.91 -10.34
N LEU A 30 0.67 -1.23 -9.37
CA LEU A 30 0.37 -1.38 -7.94
C LEU A 30 -0.17 -0.05 -7.42
N ILE A 31 -1.26 -0.09 -6.66
CA ILE A 31 -1.87 1.11 -6.06
C ILE A 31 -1.92 0.91 -4.55
N PHE A 32 -1.21 1.78 -3.83
CA PHE A 32 -1.21 1.80 -2.38
C PHE A 32 -2.24 2.81 -1.87
N LEU A 33 -3.22 2.33 -1.13
CA LEU A 33 -4.23 3.18 -0.49
C LEU A 33 -3.99 3.17 1.03
N GLN A 34 -4.00 4.35 1.63
CA GLN A 34 -3.88 4.58 3.07
C GLN A 34 -5.14 5.28 3.58
N GLU A 35 -5.34 5.27 4.90
CA GLU A 35 -6.50 5.90 5.56
C GLU A 35 -7.88 5.39 5.13
N MET A 36 -7.93 4.15 4.67
CA MET A 36 -9.16 3.47 4.28
C MET A 36 -10.06 3.29 5.49
N SER A 37 -11.34 3.62 5.36
CA SER A 37 -12.32 3.54 6.45
C SER A 37 -13.54 2.72 6.04
N GLU A 38 -14.04 1.86 6.93
CA GLU A 38 -15.19 0.99 6.69
C GLU A 38 -16.12 0.96 7.91
N ASP A 39 -17.20 1.75 7.85
CA ASP A 39 -18.21 1.84 8.91
C ASP A 39 -19.49 1.09 8.47
N ALA A 40 -19.61 -0.21 8.77
CA ALA A 40 -20.71 -1.07 8.31
C ALA A 40 -22.13 -0.68 8.82
N PRO A 41 -23.25 -1.06 8.14
CA PRO A 41 -23.38 -1.57 6.78
C PRO A 41 -24.13 -0.62 5.82
N ALA A 42 -23.87 -0.80 4.53
CA ALA A 42 -24.65 -0.22 3.43
C ALA A 42 -26.03 -0.86 3.32
N ALA A 43 -27.03 -0.35 4.05
CA ALA A 43 -28.44 -0.62 3.77
C ALA A 43 -29.36 0.45 4.39
N SER A 44 -29.41 1.63 3.76
CA SER A 44 -30.64 2.41 3.64
C SER A 44 -30.33 3.63 2.76
N SER A 45 -31.18 3.79 1.75
CA SER A 45 -31.21 4.90 0.80
C SER A 45 -31.19 6.24 1.54
N GLY A 46 -30.04 6.90 1.50
CA GLY A 46 -29.82 8.25 2.01
C GLY A 46 -28.36 8.64 1.80
N ALA A 47 -28.06 9.93 1.73
CA ALA A 47 -26.70 10.44 1.71
C ALA A 47 -25.98 10.02 3.00
N SER A 48 -25.35 8.84 2.99
CA SER A 48 -24.65 8.30 4.15
C SER A 48 -23.41 9.16 4.41
N THR A 49 -23.32 9.69 5.63
CA THR A 49 -22.13 10.39 6.14
C THR A 49 -21.03 9.41 6.56
N ARG A 50 -21.27 8.09 6.48
CA ARG A 50 -20.35 7.03 6.88
C ARG A 50 -19.47 6.56 5.73
N ALA A 51 -18.21 6.27 6.02
CA ALA A 51 -17.28 5.70 5.06
C ALA A 51 -17.64 4.24 4.76
N ALA A 52 -17.35 3.81 3.54
CA ALA A 52 -17.59 2.45 3.06
C ALA A 52 -16.56 2.15 1.97
N ASP A 53 -15.31 2.50 2.24
CA ASP A 53 -14.29 2.60 1.21
C ASP A 53 -13.90 1.22 0.67
N LEU A 54 -13.83 0.20 1.53
CA LEU A 54 -13.56 -1.18 1.11
C LEU A 54 -14.74 -1.76 0.35
N SER A 55 -15.97 -1.49 0.81
CA SER A 55 -17.19 -1.87 0.10
C SER A 55 -17.23 -1.23 -1.31
N GLN A 56 -16.91 0.06 -1.43
CA GLN A 56 -16.87 0.73 -2.73
C GLN A 56 -15.77 0.18 -3.65
N ILE A 57 -14.61 -0.17 -3.11
CA ILE A 57 -13.55 -0.86 -3.88
C ILE A 57 -14.05 -2.21 -4.38
N ALA A 58 -14.65 -3.01 -3.50
CA ALA A 58 -15.17 -4.34 -3.82
C ALA A 58 -16.27 -4.29 -4.90
N ASP A 59 -17.18 -3.32 -4.82
CA ASP A 59 -18.30 -3.20 -5.75
C ASP A 59 -17.90 -2.66 -7.13
N THR A 60 -16.77 -1.95 -7.22
CA THR A 60 -16.31 -1.31 -8.44
C THR A 60 -15.82 -2.33 -9.48
N SER A 61 -16.52 -2.42 -10.61
CA SER A 61 -16.30 -3.48 -11.63
C SER A 61 -14.87 -3.51 -12.19
N TRP A 62 -14.35 -2.37 -12.64
CA TRP A 62 -13.01 -2.32 -13.23
C TRP A 62 -11.92 -2.72 -12.22
N ILE A 63 -12.11 -2.47 -10.92
CA ILE A 63 -11.18 -2.94 -9.90
C ILE A 63 -11.22 -4.46 -9.83
N ARG A 64 -12.41 -5.06 -9.71
CA ARG A 64 -12.56 -6.53 -9.66
C ARG A 64 -11.99 -7.22 -10.91
N GLU A 65 -12.14 -6.59 -12.06
CA GLU A 65 -11.68 -7.12 -13.35
C GLU A 65 -10.16 -6.99 -13.53
N THR A 66 -9.52 -6.00 -12.88
CA THR A 66 -8.12 -5.61 -13.18
C THR A 66 -7.16 -5.83 -12.02
N PHE A 67 -7.65 -5.87 -10.77
CA PHE A 67 -6.83 -5.95 -9.56
C PHE A 67 -7.23 -7.10 -8.63
N ASN A 68 -6.23 -7.67 -7.96
CA ASN A 68 -6.38 -8.35 -6.68
C ASN A 68 -6.34 -7.28 -5.57
N VAL A 69 -7.07 -7.49 -4.48
CA VAL A 69 -7.17 -6.53 -3.37
C VAL A 69 -6.78 -7.24 -2.08
N THR A 70 -5.88 -6.65 -1.28
CA THR A 70 -5.38 -7.29 -0.06
C THR A 70 -6.43 -7.40 1.04
N ASP A 71 -7.25 -6.35 1.20
CA ASP A 71 -8.25 -6.26 2.26
C ASP A 71 -9.61 -5.84 1.68
N LEU A 72 -10.64 -6.64 1.95
CA LEU A 72 -12.04 -6.34 1.63
C LEU A 72 -12.87 -6.04 2.90
N THR A 73 -12.29 -6.28 4.08
CA THR A 73 -12.88 -5.98 5.39
C THR A 73 -11.81 -5.39 6.31
N PRO A 74 -12.18 -4.61 7.35
CA PRO A 74 -11.21 -3.97 8.24
C PRO A 74 -10.67 -4.90 9.35
N GLU A 75 -11.02 -6.19 9.35
CA GLU A 75 -10.75 -7.12 10.47
C GLU A 75 -9.27 -7.31 10.80
N LYS A 76 -8.39 -7.04 9.84
CA LYS A 76 -6.93 -7.17 10.00
C LYS A 76 -6.26 -5.87 10.45
N TRP A 77 -7.00 -4.76 10.52
CA TRP A 77 -6.45 -3.47 10.90
C TRP A 77 -6.37 -3.35 12.42
N SER A 78 -5.24 -2.84 12.90
CA SER A 78 -5.06 -2.56 14.33
C SER A 78 -5.65 -1.20 14.74
N ALA A 79 -5.96 -0.33 13.77
CA ALA A 79 -6.59 0.96 13.96
C ALA A 79 -8.01 0.99 13.35
N HIS A 80 -8.76 2.07 13.60
CA HIS A 80 -10.11 2.28 13.07
C HIS A 80 -10.14 2.58 11.56
N TYR A 81 -8.97 2.71 10.96
CA TYR A 81 -8.72 2.86 9.54
C TYR A 81 -7.45 2.09 9.21
N GLY A 82 -7.21 1.83 7.93
CA GLY A 82 -6.06 1.06 7.53
C GLY A 82 -5.64 1.24 6.10
N GLN A 83 -4.93 0.23 5.62
CA GLN A 83 -4.31 0.22 4.31
C GLN A 83 -4.88 -0.95 3.50
N THR A 84 -5.04 -0.73 2.20
CA THR A 84 -5.29 -1.80 1.24
C THR A 84 -4.43 -1.54 0.01
N THR A 85 -4.03 -2.60 -0.68
CA THR A 85 -3.23 -2.50 -1.90
C THR A 85 -3.99 -3.16 -3.05
N LEU A 86 -4.12 -2.42 -4.16
CA LEU A 86 -4.63 -2.96 -5.42
C LEU A 86 -3.42 -3.45 -6.23
N ILE A 87 -3.42 -4.73 -6.59
CA ILE A 87 -2.33 -5.42 -7.26
C ILE A 87 -2.82 -5.87 -8.64
N ASP A 88 -2.19 -5.42 -9.72
CA ASP A 88 -2.56 -5.85 -11.08
C ASP A 88 -2.67 -7.37 -11.17
N ARG A 89 -3.80 -7.88 -11.68
CA ARG A 89 -4.11 -9.32 -11.72
C ARG A 89 -3.12 -10.16 -12.52
N ARG A 90 -2.31 -9.53 -13.37
CA ARG A 90 -1.24 -10.20 -14.12
C ARG A 90 -0.05 -10.58 -13.24
N LEU A 91 0.08 -9.97 -12.05
CA LEU A 91 1.13 -10.27 -11.10
C LEU A 91 0.73 -11.46 -10.22
N SER A 92 1.67 -12.37 -10.02
CA SER A 92 1.48 -13.54 -9.16
C SER A 92 1.82 -13.18 -7.72
N ILE A 93 0.83 -13.28 -6.82
CA ILE A 93 1.00 -12.99 -5.40
C ILE A 93 1.43 -14.27 -4.70
N GLU A 94 2.59 -14.23 -4.04
CA GLU A 94 3.06 -15.32 -3.19
C GLU A 94 2.46 -15.23 -1.79
N LYS A 95 2.49 -14.03 -1.21
CA LYS A 95 2.14 -13.81 0.19
C LYS A 95 1.68 -12.39 0.44
N VAL A 96 0.81 -12.23 1.43
CA VAL A 96 0.40 -10.93 1.99
C VAL A 96 0.59 -11.00 3.50
N GLU A 97 1.28 -10.01 4.08
CA GLU A 97 1.57 -9.94 5.50
C GLU A 97 1.41 -8.53 6.06
N ARG A 98 1.17 -8.45 7.37
CA ARG A 98 1.15 -7.18 8.11
C ARG A 98 2.21 -7.23 9.20
N LEU A 99 3.17 -6.32 9.12
CA LEU A 99 4.11 -6.06 10.19
C LEU A 99 3.49 -5.03 11.14
N ARG A 100 3.16 -5.44 12.37
CA ARG A 100 2.74 -4.50 13.41
C ARG A 100 3.92 -3.62 13.82
N LEU A 101 3.72 -2.31 13.83
CA LEU A 101 4.76 -1.36 14.22
C LEU A 101 4.60 -0.96 15.69
N VAL A 102 5.70 -0.53 16.30
CA VAL A 102 5.64 0.23 17.55
C VAL A 102 4.98 1.56 17.24
N SER A 103 3.74 1.75 17.69
CA SER A 103 2.87 2.83 17.19
C SER A 103 1.89 3.31 18.26
N GLU A 104 1.71 4.63 18.32
CA GLU A 104 0.67 5.30 19.11
C GLU A 104 -0.70 5.27 18.41
N PHE A 105 -0.70 5.12 17.09
CA PHE A 105 -1.91 5.17 16.25
C PHE A 105 -2.33 3.80 15.70
N GLY A 106 -1.74 2.71 16.19
CA GLY A 106 -2.04 1.35 15.72
C GLY A 106 -1.60 1.11 14.27
N ARG A 107 -0.51 1.76 13.83
CA ARG A 107 0.05 1.63 12.48
C ARG A 107 0.67 0.26 12.25
N ASP A 108 0.54 -0.20 11.01
CA ASP A 108 1.22 -1.38 10.50
C ASP A 108 1.89 -1.06 9.16
N ALA A 109 2.65 -2.04 8.65
CA ALA A 109 3.18 -2.04 7.30
C ALA A 109 2.60 -3.25 6.56
N LEU A 110 1.86 -3.01 5.49
CA LEU A 110 1.24 -4.04 4.66
C LEU A 110 2.20 -4.44 3.54
N MET A 111 2.71 -5.66 3.63
CA MET A 111 3.69 -6.24 2.71
C MET A 111 3.02 -7.26 1.78
N VAL A 112 3.45 -7.27 0.52
CA VAL A 112 3.01 -8.23 -0.49
C VAL A 112 4.23 -8.73 -1.23
N ASP A 113 4.41 -10.05 -1.27
CA ASP A 113 5.46 -10.70 -2.05
C ASP A 113 4.88 -11.10 -3.40
N LEU A 114 5.53 -10.66 -4.46
CA LEU A 114 5.13 -10.90 -5.84
C LEU A 114 6.20 -11.76 -6.52
N ARG A 115 5.80 -12.88 -7.13
CA ARG A 115 6.73 -13.68 -7.93
C ARG A 115 7.09 -12.94 -9.20
N LEU A 116 8.39 -12.76 -9.42
CA LEU A 116 8.94 -12.29 -10.68
C LEU A 116 9.18 -13.50 -11.57
N THR A 117 8.48 -13.57 -12.70
CA THR A 117 8.81 -14.55 -13.74
C THR A 117 9.99 -14.02 -14.55
N SER A 118 11.21 -14.35 -14.14
CA SER A 118 12.40 -14.09 -14.95
C SER A 118 12.67 -15.29 -15.85
N SER A 119 12.34 -15.17 -17.15
CA SER A 119 12.78 -16.13 -18.15
C SER A 119 14.23 -15.85 -18.55
N THR A 120 15.19 -16.04 -17.64
CA THR A 120 16.59 -16.07 -18.04
C THR A 120 16.95 -17.43 -18.60
N ARG A 121 17.83 -17.46 -19.60
CA ARG A 121 18.21 -18.67 -20.36
C ARG A 121 18.93 -19.74 -19.53
N ASP A 122 19.27 -19.43 -18.28
CA ASP A 122 20.00 -20.28 -17.34
C ASP A 122 19.12 -20.53 -16.09
N GLY A 123 18.07 -21.35 -16.23
CA GLY A 123 17.24 -21.81 -15.11
C GLY A 123 16.17 -20.84 -14.60
N GLU A 124 15.06 -21.41 -14.10
CA GLU A 124 14.01 -20.65 -13.42
C GLU A 124 14.50 -20.24 -12.03
N HIS A 125 14.89 -18.97 -11.86
CA HIS A 125 15.06 -18.38 -10.53
C HIS A 125 13.70 -17.83 -10.08
N ASN A 126 13.18 -18.39 -8.99
CA ASN A 126 11.91 -17.97 -8.40
C ASN A 126 12.16 -16.74 -7.50
N GLU A 127 12.37 -15.59 -8.13
CA GLU A 127 12.69 -14.34 -7.44
C GLU A 127 11.42 -13.64 -6.94
N LEU A 128 11.47 -13.05 -5.73
CA LEU A 128 10.37 -12.26 -5.19
C LEU A 128 10.67 -10.76 -5.23
N LEU A 129 9.66 -9.98 -5.62
CA LEU A 129 9.58 -8.55 -5.38
C LEU A 129 8.65 -8.32 -4.18
N ARG A 130 9.20 -7.81 -3.08
CA ARG A 130 8.41 -7.40 -1.92
C ARG A 130 7.96 -5.95 -2.08
N VAL A 131 6.67 -5.69 -1.96
CA VAL A 131 6.14 -4.32 -1.95
C VAL A 131 5.47 -4.02 -0.63
N CYS A 132 5.69 -2.80 -0.12
CA CYS A 132 5.32 -2.41 1.23
C CYS A 132 4.55 -1.10 1.20
N ASN A 133 3.25 -1.18 1.48
CA ASN A 133 2.38 -0.05 1.70
C ASN A 133 2.54 0.36 3.18
N VAL A 134 3.00 1.58 3.44
CA VAL A 134 3.23 2.06 4.82
C VAL A 134 2.50 3.37 5.11
N GLN A 135 2.07 3.50 6.36
CA GLN A 135 1.69 4.79 6.94
C GLN A 135 2.25 4.92 8.36
N PRO A 136 3.54 5.26 8.52
CA PRO A 136 4.16 5.48 9.82
C PRO A 136 3.42 6.54 10.64
N ASP A 137 3.68 6.55 11.96
CA ASP A 137 3.00 7.43 12.91
C ASP A 137 3.01 8.88 12.45
N SER A 138 1.83 9.49 12.52
CA SER A 138 1.61 10.89 12.19
C SER A 138 2.21 11.80 13.27
N MET A 139 2.04 13.12 13.12
CA MET A 139 2.42 14.10 14.13
C MET A 139 3.92 14.16 14.44
N ALA A 140 4.29 14.82 15.54
CA ALA A 140 5.67 15.10 15.93
C ALA A 140 6.38 13.96 16.69
N GLY A 141 5.68 12.86 16.95
CA GLY A 141 6.13 11.82 17.88
C GLY A 141 7.44 11.15 17.45
N ASP A 142 8.09 10.50 18.41
CA ASP A 142 9.43 9.93 18.24
C ASP A 142 9.42 8.47 17.76
N ALA A 143 8.25 7.92 17.44
CA ALA A 143 8.10 6.55 16.96
C ALA A 143 8.68 6.32 15.55
N ARG A 144 8.57 7.31 14.64
CA ARG A 144 8.93 7.11 13.22
C ARG A 144 10.35 6.56 12.99
N PRO A 145 11.43 7.04 13.63
CA PRO A 145 12.75 6.44 13.49
C PRO A 145 12.76 4.92 13.74
N ILE A 146 12.16 4.48 14.84
CA ILE A 146 12.07 3.06 15.22
C ILE A 146 11.21 2.28 14.21
N GLN A 147 10.14 2.90 13.71
CA GLN A 147 9.28 2.29 12.68
C GLN A 147 10.06 2.08 11.37
N TRP A 148 10.86 3.05 10.95
CA TRP A 148 11.72 2.92 9.77
C TRP A 148 12.75 1.82 9.93
N GLU A 149 13.41 1.72 11.10
CA GLU A 149 14.36 0.65 11.40
C GLU A 149 13.69 -0.73 11.34
N GLY A 150 12.52 -0.88 11.98
CA GLY A 150 11.76 -2.12 11.97
C GLY A 150 11.32 -2.54 10.56
N ILE A 151 10.85 -1.58 9.75
CA ILE A 151 10.47 -1.84 8.36
C ILE A 151 11.70 -2.20 7.52
N ALA A 152 12.82 -1.49 7.68
CA ALA A 152 14.05 -1.76 6.95
C ALA A 152 14.57 -3.16 7.21
N ALA A 153 14.57 -3.60 8.47
CA ALA A 153 14.98 -4.95 8.86
C ALA A 153 14.18 -6.05 8.12
N HIS A 154 12.89 -5.85 7.86
CA HIS A 154 12.05 -6.82 7.16
C HIS A 154 12.12 -6.72 5.63
N LEU A 155 12.40 -5.53 5.09
CA LEU A 155 12.51 -5.31 3.64
C LEU A 155 13.90 -5.62 3.08
N GLN A 156 14.90 -5.69 3.94
CA GLN A 156 16.29 -5.95 3.58
C GLN A 156 16.81 -7.26 4.20
N ASP A 157 15.89 -8.12 4.66
CA ASP A 157 16.19 -9.45 5.17
C ASP A 157 16.68 -10.35 4.01
N ASP A 158 17.96 -10.72 4.06
CA ASP A 158 18.63 -11.53 3.05
C ASP A 158 18.39 -13.04 3.23
N THR A 159 17.65 -13.43 4.27
CA THR A 159 17.25 -14.83 4.49
C THR A 159 15.98 -15.21 3.73
N ALA A 160 15.25 -14.23 3.21
CA ALA A 160 14.10 -14.45 2.33
C ALA A 160 14.55 -14.46 0.85
N ASP A 161 13.86 -15.21 -0.01
CA ASP A 161 14.07 -15.24 -1.47
C ASP A 161 13.60 -13.93 -2.17
N VAL A 162 13.79 -12.78 -1.53
CA VAL A 162 13.40 -11.44 -1.98
C VAL A 162 14.57 -10.77 -2.68
N SER A 163 14.48 -10.64 -4.01
CA SER A 163 15.51 -9.99 -4.82
C SER A 163 15.47 -8.47 -4.71
N ALA A 164 14.30 -7.88 -4.45
CA ALA A 164 14.14 -6.45 -4.29
C ALA A 164 12.91 -6.09 -3.44
N SER A 165 12.98 -4.90 -2.84
CA SER A 165 11.88 -4.33 -2.05
C SER A 165 11.52 -2.92 -2.51
N ILE A 166 10.23 -2.63 -2.61
CA ILE A 166 9.68 -1.29 -2.85
C ILE A 166 8.84 -0.88 -1.64
N LEU A 167 9.13 0.28 -1.08
CA LEU A 167 8.33 0.90 -0.02
C LEU A 167 7.69 2.18 -0.54
N ALA A 168 6.39 2.34 -0.30
CA ALA A 168 5.67 3.56 -0.62
C ALA A 168 4.44 3.75 0.27
N GLY A 169 3.89 4.97 0.23
CA GLY A 169 2.71 5.37 0.99
C GLY A 169 2.89 6.74 1.64
N ASP A 170 1.99 7.08 2.55
CA ASP A 170 2.07 8.31 3.32
C ASP A 170 3.08 8.17 4.46
N ARG A 171 4.29 8.70 4.24
CA ARG A 171 5.39 8.61 5.20
C ARG A 171 5.25 9.57 6.39
N ASN A 172 4.25 10.46 6.40
CA ASN A 172 4.10 11.51 7.43
C ASN A 172 5.38 12.35 7.65
N ALA A 173 6.17 12.57 6.59
CA ALA A 173 7.48 13.23 6.62
C ALA A 173 7.35 14.74 6.84
N THR A 174 7.10 15.12 8.09
CA THR A 174 6.74 16.49 8.52
C THR A 174 7.83 17.17 9.36
N ARG A 175 8.90 16.45 9.70
CA ARG A 175 10.02 16.92 10.53
C ARG A 175 11.32 16.90 9.74
N PRO A 176 12.31 17.76 10.09
CA PRO A 176 13.62 17.75 9.44
C PRO A 176 14.29 16.37 9.44
N ARG A 177 14.16 15.60 10.55
CA ARG A 177 14.69 14.24 10.64
C ARG A 177 14.13 13.31 9.57
N ASP A 178 12.86 13.48 9.17
CA ASP A 178 12.18 12.56 8.26
C ASP A 178 12.74 12.62 6.84
N GLY A 179 13.41 13.71 6.47
CA GLY A 179 14.04 13.86 5.16
C GLY A 179 15.22 12.92 4.91
N SER A 180 15.88 12.45 5.97
CA SER A 180 17.04 11.55 5.89
C SER A 180 16.78 10.13 6.40
N LEU A 181 15.66 9.91 7.09
CA LEU A 181 15.31 8.58 7.65
C LEU A 181 15.34 7.46 6.61
N PRO A 182 14.81 7.61 5.37
CA PRO A 182 14.87 6.54 4.39
C PRO A 182 16.32 6.13 4.06
N GLN A 183 17.21 7.10 3.80
CA GLN A 183 18.59 6.83 3.40
C GLN A 183 19.43 6.30 4.56
N GLN A 184 19.18 6.79 5.78
CA GLN A 184 19.80 6.25 7.00
C GLN A 184 19.44 4.77 7.21
N ASN A 185 18.28 4.35 6.70
CA ASN A 185 17.81 2.97 6.71
C ASN A 185 18.07 2.23 5.39
N GLY A 186 19.02 2.68 4.57
CA GLY A 186 19.45 1.96 3.36
C GLY A 186 18.54 2.10 2.14
N PHE A 187 17.43 2.85 2.22
CA PHE A 187 16.52 3.05 1.10
C PHE A 187 17.05 4.11 0.11
N LYS A 188 16.66 3.96 -1.16
CA LYS A 188 16.91 4.93 -2.23
C LYS A 188 15.59 5.59 -2.60
N ASP A 189 15.53 6.92 -2.52
CA ASP A 189 14.33 7.69 -2.85
C ASP A 189 14.22 7.89 -4.37
N SER A 190 13.09 7.46 -4.95
CA SER A 190 12.86 7.49 -6.40
C SER A 190 12.70 8.90 -6.94
N TYR A 191 12.18 9.85 -6.16
CA TYR A 191 12.00 11.24 -6.61
C TYR A 191 13.35 11.93 -6.83
N PHE A 192 14.29 11.74 -5.90
CA PHE A 192 15.63 12.35 -5.99
C PHE A 192 16.60 11.60 -6.91
N ARG A 193 16.29 10.36 -7.29
CA ARG A 193 17.14 9.52 -8.14
C ARG A 193 16.55 9.16 -9.50
N ALA A 194 15.42 9.75 -9.91
CA ALA A 194 14.88 9.59 -11.26
C ALA A 194 15.76 10.30 -12.33
N ARG A 195 16.96 9.75 -12.55
CA ARG A 195 17.64 9.75 -13.84
C ARG A 195 17.72 8.28 -14.22
N TRP A 196 16.74 7.84 -14.99
CA TRP A 196 16.74 6.52 -15.65
C TRP A 196 17.76 6.55 -16.79
#